data_AF-G9WSI2-F1
#
_entry.id   AF-G9WSI2-F1
#
_cell.length_a   1.000
_cell.length_b   1.000
_cell.length_c   1.000
_cell.angle_alpha   90.00
_cell.angle_beta   90.00
_cell.angle_gamma   90.00
#
_symmetry.space_group_name_H-M   'P 1'
#
loop_
_entity.id
_entity.type
_entity.pdbx_description
1 polymer ?
#
loop_
_entity_poly.entity_id
_entity_poly.type
_entity_poly.pdbx_seq_one_letter_code
_entity_poly.pdbx_strand_id
1 'polypeptide(L)'
;MKGKRRHGRGNWWLKILVQHKKSTEKEKFFRSALAVLAVFFTFALLIFLYRKQNVYRWHFPKTVLQHKEMLERVAKEKGLSADLEVLYAIMNVESGGRLKDVMQSSESMGLPVNTLDTEDSIEQGLSYYKELKTKAGELSLDEKSVWQAYNYGIGFLYYVKENGGMYQDSLAESFAKDLSGGKTVPYRNKIAIQENGGYRYQYGNMFYARLIKENIEKNREKNKMEFSIVNKMLMSCSAVLFLYIMLLESFMTDSESTARVFKMSVRDLRGKNLNTLFKNQGIYNGLLGIALLYGTYRPGGNIELSVVILSMMFLVAVYGGLSSDKTIILKQGGLPFLSLVSLFLRW
;
A
#
# COMPACT_ATOMS: atom_id res chain seq x y z
N MET A 1 -58.63 36.18 66.69
CA MET A 1 -57.82 35.02 67.13
C MET A 1 -57.48 34.13 65.93
N LYS A 2 -56.18 34.10 65.61
CA LYS A 2 -55.36 33.11 64.86
C LYS A 2 -56.03 32.14 63.85
N GLY A 3 -56.03 32.55 62.58
CA GLY A 3 -55.21 31.99 61.49
C GLY A 3 -55.24 30.47 61.20
N LYS A 4 -56.01 30.09 60.17
CA LYS A 4 -55.95 28.79 59.47
C LYS A 4 -54.52 28.46 59.01
N ARG A 5 -53.96 27.33 59.46
CA ARG A 5 -52.76 26.71 58.87
C ARG A 5 -53.12 26.08 57.52
N ARG A 6 -52.72 26.71 56.42
CA ARG A 6 -52.64 26.07 55.10
C ARG A 6 -51.40 25.16 55.08
N HIS A 7 -51.61 23.84 55.04
CA HIS A 7 -50.58 22.89 54.66
C HIS A 7 -50.35 23.00 53.15
N GLY A 8 -49.29 23.70 52.75
CA GLY A 8 -48.79 23.66 51.38
C GLY A 8 -48.23 22.28 51.07
N ARG A 9 -48.94 21.52 50.23
CA ARG A 9 -48.41 20.31 49.56
C ARG A 9 -47.33 20.75 48.57
N GLY A 10 -46.13 21.01 49.07
CA GLY A 10 -44.95 21.25 48.26
C GLY A 10 -44.40 19.92 47.72
N ASN A 11 -44.76 19.59 46.48
CA ASN A 11 -43.87 18.97 45.49
C ASN A 11 -42.95 17.82 45.96
N TRP A 12 -43.50 16.80 46.61
CA TRP A 12 -42.77 15.57 46.93
C TRP A 12 -42.31 14.82 45.65
N TRP A 13 -43.11 14.86 44.58
CA TRP A 13 -42.78 14.26 43.28
C TRP A 13 -41.65 14.98 42.53
N LEU A 14 -41.44 16.28 42.76
CA LEU A 14 -40.31 17.02 42.18
C LEU A 14 -38.98 16.66 42.85
N LYS A 15 -38.99 16.11 44.08
CA LYS A 15 -37.81 15.50 44.71
C LYS A 15 -37.49 14.10 44.17
N ILE A 16 -38.49 13.40 43.61
CA ILE A 16 -38.31 12.07 43.00
C ILE A 16 -37.74 12.19 41.58
N LEU A 17 -38.09 13.26 40.85
CA LEU A 17 -37.53 13.55 39.52
C LEU A 17 -36.12 14.18 39.54
N VAL A 18 -35.61 14.55 40.71
CA VAL A 18 -34.24 15.09 40.90
C VAL A 18 -33.40 14.14 41.76
N GLN A 19 -33.53 12.83 41.55
CA GLN A 19 -32.41 11.94 41.82
C GLN A 19 -31.37 12.17 40.71
N HIS A 20 -30.43 13.07 41.00
CA HIS A 20 -29.13 13.11 40.32
C HIS A 20 -28.54 11.70 40.41
N LYS A 21 -28.69 10.91 39.34
CA LYS A 21 -28.08 9.59 39.21
C LYS A 21 -26.58 9.81 39.11
N LYS A 22 -25.90 9.97 40.25
CA LYS A 22 -24.43 9.92 40.32
C LYS A 22 -24.04 8.57 39.76
N SER A 23 -23.53 8.55 38.52
CA SER A 23 -23.01 7.34 37.89
C SER A 23 -22.01 6.70 38.85
N THR A 24 -22.19 5.41 39.15
CA THR A 24 -21.26 4.70 40.04
C THR A 24 -19.84 4.73 39.45
N GLU A 25 -18.80 4.65 40.27
CA GLU A 25 -17.40 4.61 39.78
C GLU A 25 -17.20 3.48 38.77
N LYS A 26 -17.89 2.35 38.94
CA LYS A 26 -17.96 1.28 37.94
C LYS A 26 -18.54 1.75 36.61
N GLU A 27 -19.65 2.49 36.63
CA GLU A 27 -20.28 3.00 35.41
C GLU A 27 -19.41 4.03 34.67
N LYS A 28 -18.66 4.87 35.41
CA LYS A 28 -17.66 5.78 34.81
C LYS A 28 -16.51 4.99 34.18
N PHE A 29 -15.98 4.00 34.89
CA PHE A 29 -14.92 3.12 34.39
C PHE A 29 -15.36 2.40 33.10
N PHE A 30 -16.56 1.81 33.09
CA PHE A 30 -17.10 1.14 31.89
C PHE A 30 -17.27 2.09 30.71
N ARG A 31 -17.76 3.31 30.93
CA ARG A 31 -17.89 4.32 29.86
C ARG A 31 -16.53 4.72 29.30
N SER A 32 -15.53 4.93 30.14
CA SER A 32 -14.16 5.24 29.71
C SER A 32 -13.52 4.07 28.96
N ALA A 33 -13.67 2.85 29.46
CA ALA A 33 -13.18 1.64 28.80
C ALA A 33 -13.83 1.45 27.42
N LEU A 34 -15.15 1.68 27.31
CA LEU A 34 -15.88 1.60 26.04
C LEU A 34 -15.38 2.65 25.04
N ALA A 35 -15.10 3.88 25.49
CA ALA A 35 -14.56 4.94 24.65
C ALA A 35 -13.16 4.60 24.12
N VAL A 36 -12.30 4.03 24.96
CA VAL A 36 -10.97 3.55 24.55
C VAL A 36 -11.09 2.40 23.54
N LEU A 37 -11.96 1.42 23.80
CA LEU A 37 -12.21 0.32 22.87
C LEU A 37 -12.76 0.82 21.52
N ALA A 38 -13.64 1.82 21.53
CA ALA A 38 -14.16 2.43 20.31
C ALA A 38 -13.05 3.12 19.49
N VAL A 39 -12.08 3.75 20.15
CA VAL A 39 -10.88 4.31 19.50
C VAL A 39 -10.06 3.22 18.82
N PHE A 40 -9.74 2.12 19.53
CA PHE A 40 -8.99 1.00 18.95
C PHE A 40 -9.74 0.32 17.80
N PHE A 41 -11.06 0.14 17.94
CA PHE A 41 -11.89 -0.39 16.87
C PHE A 41 -11.88 0.52 15.63
N THR A 42 -12.02 1.84 15.83
CA THR A 42 -11.98 2.81 14.73
C THR A 42 -10.61 2.83 14.05
N PHE A 43 -9.54 2.73 14.82
CA PHE A 43 -8.18 2.59 14.28
C PHE A 43 -8.03 1.35 13.39
N ALA A 44 -8.45 0.18 13.89
CA ALA A 44 -8.40 -1.06 13.13
C ALA A 44 -9.29 -0.99 11.87
N LEU A 45 -10.46 -0.37 11.98
CA LEU A 45 -11.37 -0.17 10.86
C LEU A 45 -10.76 0.74 9.79
N LEU A 46 -10.11 1.86 10.16
CA LEU A 46 -9.46 2.76 9.21
C LEU A 46 -8.34 2.06 8.43
N ILE A 47 -7.51 1.27 9.13
CA ILE A 47 -6.47 0.45 8.48
C ILE A 47 -7.11 -0.57 7.55
N PHE A 48 -8.15 -1.27 8.00
CA PHE A 48 -8.85 -2.26 7.19
C PHE A 48 -9.46 -1.64 5.94
N LEU A 49 -10.15 -0.50 6.06
CA LEU A 49 -10.76 0.20 4.93
C LEU A 49 -9.69 0.71 3.95
N TYR A 50 -8.58 1.25 4.47
CA TYR A 50 -7.45 1.66 3.64
C TYR A 50 -6.87 0.47 2.88
N ARG A 51 -6.59 -0.65 3.56
CA ARG A 51 -6.08 -1.87 2.90
C ARG A 51 -7.06 -2.41 1.87
N LYS A 52 -8.35 -2.46 2.18
CA LYS A 52 -9.42 -2.92 1.28
C LYS A 52 -9.54 -2.03 0.04
N GLN A 53 -9.39 -0.73 0.18
CA GLN A 53 -9.41 0.20 -0.96
C GLN A 53 -8.17 0.03 -1.84
N ASN A 54 -7.01 -0.21 -1.22
CA ASN A 54 -5.70 -0.31 -1.88
C ASN A 54 -5.25 -1.75 -2.14
N VAL A 55 -6.20 -2.67 -2.31
CA VAL A 55 -5.89 -4.03 -2.77
C VAL A 55 -5.24 -3.94 -4.15
N TYR A 56 -4.12 -4.65 -4.29
CA TYR A 56 -3.40 -4.77 -5.56
C TYR A 56 -4.32 -5.33 -6.66
N ARG A 57 -4.32 -4.69 -7.83
CA ARG A 57 -5.16 -5.04 -8.98
C ARG A 57 -4.30 -5.32 -10.20
N TRP A 58 -4.68 -6.33 -10.97
CA TRP A 58 -4.08 -6.60 -12.26
C TRP A 58 -4.54 -5.55 -13.29
N HIS A 59 -3.59 -4.81 -13.86
CA HIS A 59 -3.85 -3.75 -14.84
C HIS A 59 -3.43 -4.16 -16.26
N PHE A 60 -4.02 -5.24 -16.75
CA PHE A 60 -3.85 -5.76 -18.11
C PHE A 60 -5.12 -5.52 -18.96
N PRO A 61 -5.07 -5.69 -20.30
CA PRO A 61 -6.26 -5.62 -21.15
C PRO A 61 -7.36 -6.58 -20.69
N LYS A 62 -8.64 -6.23 -20.91
CA LYS A 62 -9.79 -7.10 -20.57
C LYS A 62 -9.69 -8.49 -21.20
N THR A 63 -9.11 -8.58 -22.40
CA THR A 63 -8.86 -9.84 -23.12
C THR A 63 -7.86 -10.74 -22.41
N VAL A 64 -6.96 -10.20 -21.59
CA VAL A 64 -6.08 -10.99 -20.71
C VAL A 64 -6.82 -11.32 -19.41
N LEU A 65 -7.45 -10.32 -18.80
CA LEU A 65 -8.07 -10.47 -17.47
C LEU A 65 -9.30 -11.39 -17.46
N GLN A 66 -9.93 -11.67 -18.61
CA GLN A 66 -10.99 -12.67 -18.71
C GLN A 66 -10.49 -14.08 -18.34
N HIS A 67 -9.18 -14.36 -18.46
CA HIS A 67 -8.56 -15.64 -18.14
C HIS A 67 -8.06 -15.72 -16.68
N LYS A 68 -8.34 -14.70 -15.86
CA LYS A 68 -7.81 -14.55 -14.49
C LYS A 68 -8.05 -15.79 -13.62
N GLU A 69 -9.29 -16.28 -13.58
CA GLU A 69 -9.67 -17.38 -12.68
C GLU A 69 -8.89 -18.66 -13.02
N MET A 70 -8.81 -19.01 -14.30
CA MET A 70 -8.08 -20.17 -14.78
C MET A 70 -6.57 -20.00 -14.57
N LEU A 71 -6.00 -18.86 -14.97
CA LEU A 71 -4.56 -18.60 -14.81
C LEU A 71 -4.13 -18.68 -13.34
N GLU A 72 -4.88 -18.06 -12.42
CA GLU A 72 -4.56 -18.06 -10.99
C GLU A 72 -4.75 -19.44 -10.34
N ARG A 73 -5.78 -20.19 -10.76
CA ARG A 73 -5.99 -21.58 -10.33
C ARG A 73 -4.81 -22.47 -10.74
N VAL A 74 -4.47 -22.49 -12.02
CA VAL A 74 -3.38 -23.32 -12.56
C VAL A 74 -2.02 -22.90 -12.00
N ALA A 75 -1.78 -21.59 -11.85
CA ALA A 75 -0.56 -21.09 -11.21
C ALA A 75 -0.45 -21.60 -9.76
N LYS A 76 -1.54 -21.59 -9.01
CA LYS A 76 -1.56 -22.12 -7.64
C LYS A 76 -1.28 -23.62 -7.62
N GLU A 77 -1.93 -24.40 -8.46
CA GLU A 77 -1.73 -25.85 -8.58
C GLU A 77 -0.28 -26.21 -8.89
N LYS A 78 0.39 -25.40 -9.73
CA LYS A 78 1.80 -25.62 -10.10
C LYS A 78 2.82 -24.98 -9.15
N GLY A 79 2.39 -24.24 -8.12
CA GLY A 79 3.29 -23.56 -7.19
C GLY A 79 3.94 -22.28 -7.73
N LEU A 80 3.27 -21.62 -8.68
CA LEU A 80 3.69 -20.39 -9.37
C LEU A 80 2.91 -19.14 -8.93
N SER A 81 2.21 -19.18 -7.78
CA SER A 81 1.43 -18.02 -7.30
C SER A 81 2.28 -16.75 -7.10
N ALA A 82 3.57 -16.90 -6.83
CA ALA A 82 4.51 -15.78 -6.70
C ALA A 82 4.89 -15.15 -8.07
N ASP A 83 4.61 -15.85 -9.17
CA ASP A 83 4.99 -15.48 -10.53
C ASP A 83 3.82 -14.87 -11.33
N LEU A 84 2.64 -14.67 -10.72
CA LEU A 84 1.44 -14.22 -11.42
C LEU A 84 1.67 -12.95 -12.26
N GLU A 85 2.45 -12.01 -11.75
CA GLU A 85 2.75 -10.77 -12.48
C GLU A 85 3.51 -11.02 -13.79
N VAL A 86 4.46 -11.98 -13.78
CA VAL A 86 5.19 -12.44 -14.96
C VAL A 86 4.27 -13.23 -15.89
N LEU A 87 3.44 -14.12 -15.35
CA LEU A 87 2.53 -14.97 -16.15
C LEU A 87 1.47 -14.13 -16.90
N TYR A 88 0.90 -13.11 -16.27
CA TYR A 88 0.03 -12.14 -16.95
C TYR A 88 0.79 -11.36 -18.04
N ALA A 89 2.03 -10.97 -17.77
CA ALA A 89 2.87 -10.28 -18.75
C ALA A 89 3.18 -11.18 -19.96
N ILE A 90 3.48 -12.47 -19.74
CA ILE A 90 3.68 -13.46 -20.81
C ILE A 90 2.40 -13.56 -21.65
N MET A 91 1.24 -13.86 -21.07
CA MET A 91 -0.03 -13.95 -21.81
C MET A 91 -0.31 -12.67 -22.63
N ASN A 92 -0.02 -11.50 -22.04
CA ASN A 92 -0.23 -10.24 -22.73
C ASN A 92 0.72 -10.03 -23.91
N VAL A 93 1.99 -10.42 -23.78
CA VAL A 93 2.99 -10.33 -24.85
C VAL A 93 2.72 -11.36 -25.96
N GLU A 94 2.31 -12.58 -25.60
CA GLU A 94 2.10 -13.68 -26.54
C GLU A 94 0.87 -13.47 -27.44
N SER A 95 -0.27 -13.15 -26.83
CA SER A 95 -1.55 -13.08 -27.57
C SER A 95 -2.39 -11.86 -27.24
N GLY A 96 -2.01 -11.09 -26.21
CA GLY A 96 -2.91 -10.12 -25.59
C GLY A 96 -4.19 -10.77 -25.03
N GLY A 97 -4.17 -12.08 -24.77
CA GLY A 97 -5.30 -12.89 -24.34
C GLY A 97 -6.39 -13.11 -25.41
N ARG A 98 -6.06 -12.93 -26.70
CA ARG A 98 -7.06 -12.96 -27.81
C ARG A 98 -7.12 -14.28 -28.58
N LEU A 99 -6.04 -15.05 -28.57
CA LEU A 99 -5.95 -16.32 -29.31
C LEU A 99 -6.54 -17.45 -28.46
N LYS A 100 -6.84 -18.60 -29.09
CA LYS A 100 -7.16 -19.81 -28.32
C LYS A 100 -5.94 -20.28 -27.54
N ASP A 101 -4.80 -20.39 -28.23
CA ASP A 101 -3.49 -20.60 -27.62
C ASP A 101 -2.99 -19.30 -26.98
N VAL A 102 -3.60 -18.92 -25.85
CA VAL A 102 -3.41 -17.64 -25.16
C VAL A 102 -1.99 -17.41 -24.65
N MET A 103 -1.26 -18.49 -24.34
CA MET A 103 0.13 -18.48 -23.88
C MET A 103 1.13 -18.78 -25.02
N GLN A 104 0.66 -18.97 -26.26
CA GLN A 104 1.46 -19.44 -27.41
C GLN A 104 2.38 -20.62 -27.05
N SER A 105 1.81 -21.62 -26.36
CA SER A 105 2.57 -22.70 -25.74
C SER A 105 2.56 -24.00 -26.56
N SER A 106 1.85 -24.06 -27.69
CA SER A 106 1.80 -25.24 -28.58
C SER A 106 3.20 -25.73 -28.99
N GLU A 107 4.08 -24.81 -29.41
CA GLU A 107 5.42 -25.15 -29.91
C GLU A 107 6.30 -25.78 -28.82
N SER A 108 6.06 -25.48 -27.54
CA SER A 108 6.78 -26.11 -26.42
C SER A 108 6.49 -27.61 -26.27
N MET A 109 5.40 -28.10 -26.87
CA MET A 109 5.06 -29.53 -26.98
C MET A 109 5.47 -30.13 -28.33
N GLY A 110 6.13 -29.36 -29.20
CA GLY A 110 6.40 -29.76 -30.58
C GLY A 110 5.15 -29.77 -31.47
N LEU A 111 4.06 -29.11 -31.05
CA LEU A 111 2.85 -28.97 -31.86
C LEU A 111 2.96 -27.77 -32.81
N PRO A 112 2.21 -27.75 -33.93
CA PRO A 112 2.09 -26.56 -34.76
C PRO A 112 1.58 -25.35 -33.97
N VAL A 113 1.98 -24.15 -34.39
CA VAL A 113 1.52 -22.89 -33.78
C VAL A 113 -0.01 -22.80 -33.73
N ASN A 114 -0.57 -22.31 -32.61
CA ASN A 114 -2.02 -22.16 -32.39
C ASN A 114 -2.83 -23.48 -32.38
N THR A 115 -2.22 -24.59 -31.94
CA THR A 115 -2.92 -25.89 -31.85
C THR A 115 -3.76 -26.02 -30.58
N LEU A 116 -3.23 -25.60 -29.44
CA LEU A 116 -3.88 -25.75 -28.14
C LEU A 116 -5.11 -24.84 -27.99
N ASP A 117 -6.11 -25.32 -27.25
CA ASP A 117 -7.18 -24.46 -26.77
C ASP A 117 -6.73 -23.61 -25.57
N THR A 118 -7.64 -22.82 -24.99
CA THR A 118 -7.27 -21.88 -23.93
C THR A 118 -6.88 -22.56 -22.63
N GLU A 119 -7.54 -23.65 -22.26
CA GLU A 119 -7.22 -24.35 -21.01
C GLU A 119 -5.89 -25.09 -21.15
N ASP A 120 -5.73 -25.84 -22.25
CA ASP A 120 -4.49 -26.56 -22.55
C ASP A 120 -3.31 -25.60 -22.71
N SER A 121 -3.53 -24.43 -23.32
CA SER A 121 -2.51 -23.40 -23.50
C SER A 121 -2.00 -22.84 -22.17
N ILE A 122 -2.90 -22.56 -21.22
CA ILE A 122 -2.53 -22.08 -19.87
C ILE A 122 -1.82 -23.19 -19.11
N GLU A 123 -2.35 -24.41 -19.12
CA GLU A 123 -1.74 -25.57 -18.46
C GLU A 123 -0.32 -25.83 -18.96
N GLN A 124 -0.14 -25.90 -20.28
CA GLN A 124 1.15 -26.13 -20.89
C GLN A 124 2.10 -24.95 -20.69
N GLY A 125 1.63 -23.71 -20.92
CA GLY A 125 2.46 -22.51 -20.79
C GLY A 125 3.04 -22.37 -19.38
N LEU A 126 2.23 -22.60 -18.34
CA LEU A 126 2.70 -22.55 -16.96
C LEU A 126 3.61 -23.74 -16.60
N SER A 127 3.37 -24.92 -17.18
CA SER A 127 4.27 -26.07 -17.01
C SER A 127 5.64 -25.80 -17.62
N TYR A 128 5.67 -25.22 -18.82
CA TYR A 128 6.90 -24.86 -19.50
C TYR A 128 7.66 -23.75 -18.76
N TYR A 129 6.97 -22.69 -18.31
CA TYR A 129 7.58 -21.65 -17.49
C TYR A 129 8.21 -22.22 -16.21
N LYS A 130 7.53 -23.18 -15.54
CA LYS A 130 8.06 -23.85 -14.35
C LYS A 130 9.32 -24.67 -14.65
N GLU A 131 9.37 -25.37 -15.77
CA GLU A 131 10.55 -26.10 -16.22
C GLU A 131 11.74 -25.14 -16.41
N LEU A 132 11.53 -24.03 -17.13
CA LEU A 132 12.56 -23.01 -17.34
C LEU A 132 13.04 -22.40 -16.02
N LYS A 133 12.13 -22.09 -15.10
CA LYS A 133 12.45 -21.54 -13.78
C LYS A 133 13.27 -22.53 -12.94
N THR A 134 12.92 -23.82 -12.99
CA THR A 134 13.65 -24.89 -12.30
C THR A 134 15.07 -24.99 -12.86
N LYS A 135 15.21 -25.05 -14.20
CA LYS A 135 16.50 -25.11 -14.87
C LYS A 135 17.37 -23.88 -14.59
N ALA A 136 16.79 -22.67 -14.61
CA ALA A 136 17.51 -21.45 -14.27
C ALA A 136 18.01 -21.46 -12.82
N GLY A 137 17.22 -21.99 -11.88
CA GLY A 137 17.64 -22.20 -10.50
C GLY A 137 18.84 -23.14 -10.37
N GLU A 138 18.82 -24.29 -11.06
CA GLU A 138 19.94 -25.23 -11.12
C GLU A 138 21.22 -24.59 -11.69
N LEU A 139 21.05 -23.73 -12.71
CA LEU A 139 22.17 -23.05 -13.36
C LEU A 139 22.61 -21.77 -12.63
N SER A 140 21.88 -21.35 -11.58
CA SER A 140 22.09 -20.09 -10.83
C SER A 140 21.98 -18.84 -11.72
N LEU A 141 20.94 -18.78 -12.56
CA LEU A 141 20.67 -17.68 -13.48
C LEU A 141 19.61 -16.72 -12.93
N ASP A 142 19.61 -15.50 -13.46
CA ASP A 142 18.64 -14.46 -13.10
C ASP A 142 17.27 -14.67 -13.76
N GLU A 143 16.25 -14.01 -13.22
CA GLU A 143 14.86 -14.16 -13.65
C GLU A 143 14.62 -13.75 -15.11
N LYS A 144 15.34 -12.75 -15.63
CA LYS A 144 15.17 -12.32 -17.03
C LYS A 144 15.64 -13.38 -18.01
N SER A 145 16.59 -14.23 -17.62
CA SER A 145 17.00 -15.40 -18.39
C SER A 145 15.82 -16.35 -18.60
N VAL A 146 14.99 -16.58 -17.56
CA VAL A 146 13.75 -17.38 -17.66
C VAL A 146 12.76 -16.72 -18.61
N TRP A 147 12.56 -15.41 -18.48
CA TRP A 147 11.61 -14.67 -19.34
C TRP A 147 12.00 -14.80 -20.81
N GLN A 148 13.27 -14.56 -21.15
CA GLN A 148 13.73 -14.68 -22.53
C GLN A 148 13.69 -16.14 -23.02
N ALA A 149 14.01 -17.11 -22.15
CA ALA A 149 13.96 -18.52 -22.49
C ALA A 149 12.52 -19.03 -22.72
N TYR A 150 11.48 -18.36 -22.23
CA TYR A 150 10.11 -18.70 -22.62
C TYR A 150 9.91 -18.52 -24.14
N ASN A 151 10.56 -17.51 -24.72
CA ASN A 151 10.47 -17.21 -26.14
C ASN A 151 11.54 -17.93 -27.00
N TYR A 152 12.74 -18.16 -26.47
CA TYR A 152 13.85 -18.82 -27.19
C TYR A 152 14.01 -20.31 -26.88
N GLY A 153 13.29 -20.78 -25.88
CA GLY A 153 13.42 -22.12 -25.35
C GLY A 153 14.58 -22.30 -24.38
N ILE A 154 14.61 -23.48 -23.77
CA ILE A 154 15.54 -23.87 -22.69
C ILE A 154 17.02 -23.74 -23.09
N GLY A 155 17.35 -23.87 -24.38
CA GLY A 155 18.71 -23.71 -24.91
C GLY A 155 19.33 -22.35 -24.56
N PHE A 156 18.51 -21.29 -24.48
CA PHE A 156 18.99 -19.97 -24.11
C PHE A 156 19.53 -19.90 -22.67
N LEU A 157 19.02 -20.72 -21.74
CA LEU A 157 19.53 -20.76 -20.37
C LEU A 157 20.98 -21.25 -20.32
N TYR A 158 21.30 -22.29 -21.10
CA TYR A 158 22.68 -22.77 -21.23
C TYR A 158 23.59 -21.73 -21.88
N TYR A 159 23.09 -21.05 -22.92
CA TYR A 159 23.84 -19.97 -23.55
C TYR A 159 24.16 -18.83 -22.57
N VAL A 160 23.22 -18.40 -21.73
CA VAL A 160 23.50 -17.39 -20.69
C VAL A 160 24.50 -17.91 -19.66
N LYS A 161 24.39 -19.19 -19.25
CA LYS A 161 25.32 -19.81 -18.31
C LYS A 161 26.77 -19.74 -18.81
N GLU A 162 26.99 -20.05 -20.08
CA GLU A 162 28.30 -20.02 -20.72
C GLU A 162 28.84 -18.59 -20.92
N ASN A 163 27.97 -17.59 -20.92
CA ASN A 163 28.29 -16.18 -21.17
C ASN A 163 28.15 -15.29 -19.92
N GLY A 164 28.56 -15.81 -18.76
CA GLY A 164 28.67 -15.02 -17.51
C GLY A 164 27.50 -15.18 -16.54
N GLY A 165 26.50 -16.00 -16.86
CA GLY A 165 25.45 -16.43 -15.91
C GLY A 165 24.39 -15.37 -15.59
N MET A 166 24.36 -14.25 -16.30
CA MET A 166 23.35 -13.21 -16.14
C MET A 166 22.86 -12.70 -17.49
N TYR A 167 21.56 -12.46 -17.60
CA TYR A 167 20.93 -11.89 -18.78
C TYR A 167 21.51 -10.52 -19.15
N GLN A 168 21.79 -10.33 -20.43
CA GLN A 168 22.07 -9.04 -21.05
C GLN A 168 21.31 -8.97 -22.39
N ASP A 169 20.85 -7.78 -22.76
CA ASP A 169 20.15 -7.59 -24.05
C ASP A 169 21.03 -8.03 -25.24
N SER A 170 22.35 -7.83 -25.15
CA SER A 170 23.35 -8.26 -26.15
C SER A 170 23.41 -9.78 -26.32
N LEU A 171 23.18 -10.57 -25.27
CA LEU A 171 23.11 -12.03 -25.36
C LEU A 171 21.85 -12.48 -26.09
N ALA A 172 20.72 -11.82 -25.82
CA ALA A 172 19.46 -12.13 -26.52
C ALA A 172 19.53 -11.78 -28.02
N GLU A 173 20.23 -10.70 -28.36
CA GLU A 173 20.50 -10.33 -29.75
C GLU A 173 21.46 -11.31 -30.44
N SER A 174 22.60 -11.62 -29.79
CA SER A 174 23.62 -12.53 -30.35
C SER A 174 23.07 -13.93 -30.59
N PHE A 175 22.32 -14.47 -29.62
CA PHE A 175 21.66 -15.77 -29.76
C PHE A 175 20.72 -15.83 -30.98
N ALA A 176 19.92 -14.78 -31.17
CA ALA A 176 19.02 -14.71 -32.33
C ALA A 176 19.75 -14.51 -33.65
N LYS A 177 20.82 -13.71 -33.64
CA LYS A 177 21.68 -13.51 -34.80
C LYS A 177 22.28 -14.82 -35.27
N ASP A 178 22.85 -15.60 -34.35
CA ASP A 178 23.50 -16.87 -34.66
C ASP A 178 22.48 -17.88 -35.22
N LEU A 179 21.33 -18.03 -34.58
CA LEU A 179 20.29 -18.96 -35.00
C LEU A 179 19.55 -18.56 -36.28
N SER A 180 19.49 -17.26 -36.58
CA SER A 180 18.92 -16.77 -37.85
C SER A 180 19.93 -16.73 -39.00
N GLY A 181 21.22 -17.00 -38.75
CA GLY A 181 22.29 -16.78 -39.72
C GLY A 181 22.42 -15.30 -40.12
N GLY A 182 22.12 -14.38 -39.20
CA GLY A 182 22.15 -12.94 -39.42
C GLY A 182 20.97 -12.36 -40.19
N LYS A 183 19.95 -13.17 -40.53
CA LYS A 183 18.75 -12.70 -41.24
C LYS A 183 17.86 -11.88 -40.31
N THR A 184 17.39 -10.74 -40.79
CA THR A 184 16.51 -9.84 -40.04
C THR A 184 15.12 -9.76 -40.66
N VAL A 185 14.13 -9.40 -39.84
CA VAL A 185 12.76 -9.10 -40.26
C VAL A 185 12.31 -7.75 -39.70
N PRO A 186 11.47 -6.99 -40.43
CA PRO A 186 10.90 -5.75 -39.91
C PRO A 186 10.13 -6.00 -38.61
N TYR A 187 10.35 -5.15 -37.61
CA TYR A 187 9.68 -5.22 -36.31
C TYR A 187 9.33 -3.82 -35.81
N ARG A 188 8.08 -3.41 -36.06
CA ARG A 188 7.57 -2.05 -35.78
C ARG A 188 7.14 -1.86 -34.31
N ASN A 189 7.91 -2.39 -33.37
CA ASN A 189 7.73 -2.11 -31.94
C ASN A 189 8.51 -0.84 -31.57
N LYS A 190 7.99 -0.04 -30.63
CA LYS A 190 8.62 1.21 -30.19
C LYS A 190 10.06 1.01 -29.70
N ILE A 191 10.32 -0.07 -28.96
CA ILE A 191 11.66 -0.40 -28.44
C ILE A 191 12.62 -0.62 -29.62
N ALA A 192 12.24 -1.46 -30.58
CA ALA A 192 13.08 -1.77 -31.73
C ALA A 192 13.30 -0.54 -32.63
N ILE A 193 12.26 0.26 -32.88
CA ILE A 193 12.38 1.48 -33.68
C ILE A 193 13.40 2.44 -33.06
N GLN A 194 13.35 2.64 -31.74
CA GLN A 194 14.26 3.54 -31.03
C GLN A 194 15.69 3.01 -30.97
N GLU A 195 15.88 1.70 -30.90
CA GLU A 195 17.19 1.09 -30.71
C GLU A 195 17.95 0.84 -32.01
N ASN A 196 17.28 0.30 -33.03
CA ASN A 196 17.95 -0.23 -34.22
C ASN A 196 17.22 0.10 -35.54
N GLY A 197 16.24 1.02 -35.51
CA GLY A 197 15.47 1.40 -36.69
C GLY A 197 14.28 0.47 -36.99
N GLY A 198 14.00 -0.50 -36.12
CA GLY A 198 12.77 -1.29 -36.17
C GLY A 198 12.93 -2.64 -36.86
N TYR A 199 13.92 -3.42 -36.46
CA TYR A 199 14.09 -4.81 -36.88
C TYR A 199 14.39 -5.74 -35.71
N ARG A 200 14.24 -7.04 -35.95
CA ARG A 200 14.79 -8.11 -35.10
C ARG A 200 15.41 -9.20 -35.98
N TYR A 201 16.29 -10.02 -35.42
CA TYR A 201 16.73 -11.25 -36.08
C TYR A 201 15.55 -12.23 -36.25
N GLN A 202 15.59 -13.03 -37.31
CA GLN A 202 14.54 -13.98 -37.70
C GLN A 202 14.56 -15.25 -36.82
N TYR A 203 14.68 -15.08 -35.51
CA TYR A 203 14.60 -16.14 -34.51
C TYR A 203 14.03 -15.55 -33.21
N GLY A 204 12.89 -16.08 -32.75
CA GLY A 204 12.14 -15.56 -31.61
C GLY A 204 12.01 -14.03 -31.59
N ASN A 205 12.20 -13.41 -30.44
CA ASN A 205 12.16 -11.97 -30.23
C ASN A 205 13.24 -11.53 -29.22
N MET A 206 14.31 -10.88 -29.70
CA MET A 206 15.41 -10.39 -28.86
C MET A 206 15.04 -9.29 -27.88
N PHE A 207 13.83 -8.72 -28.00
CA PHE A 207 13.29 -7.74 -27.08
C PHE A 207 12.37 -8.35 -26.01
N TYR A 208 12.19 -9.67 -25.99
CA TYR A 208 11.11 -10.31 -25.22
C TYR A 208 11.19 -10.04 -23.71
N ALA A 209 12.35 -10.23 -23.08
CA ALA A 209 12.48 -9.94 -21.64
C ALA A 209 12.20 -8.45 -21.31
N ARG A 210 12.50 -7.53 -22.23
CA ARG A 210 12.17 -6.11 -22.08
C ARG A 210 10.68 -5.84 -22.21
N LEU A 211 9.98 -6.52 -23.11
CA LEU A 211 8.53 -6.44 -23.22
C LEU A 211 7.83 -6.96 -21.96
N ILE A 212 8.31 -8.08 -21.39
CA ILE A 212 7.83 -8.60 -20.10
C ILE A 212 8.07 -7.57 -19.00
N LYS A 213 9.29 -7.02 -18.92
CA LYS A 213 9.65 -5.99 -17.94
C LYS A 213 8.74 -4.75 -18.05
N GLU A 214 8.49 -4.24 -19.27
CA GLU A 214 7.63 -3.08 -19.49
C GLU A 214 6.18 -3.34 -19.04
N ASN A 215 5.67 -4.56 -19.25
CA ASN A 215 4.34 -4.97 -18.79
C ASN A 215 4.25 -5.00 -17.26
N ILE A 216 5.25 -5.61 -16.60
CA ILE A 216 5.37 -5.66 -15.15
C ILE A 216 5.44 -4.25 -14.58
N GLU A 217 6.33 -3.40 -15.11
CA GLU A 217 6.51 -2.01 -14.66
C GLU A 217 5.23 -1.19 -14.82
N LYS A 218 4.53 -1.29 -15.97
CA LYS A 218 3.24 -0.62 -16.17
C LYS A 218 2.17 -1.07 -15.17
N ASN A 219 2.13 -2.37 -14.87
CA ASN A 219 1.20 -2.93 -13.90
C ASN A 219 1.52 -2.46 -12.47
N ARG A 220 2.81 -2.45 -12.09
CA ARG A 220 3.26 -1.91 -10.79
C ARG A 220 2.99 -0.42 -10.65
N GLU A 221 3.27 0.37 -11.69
CA GLU A 221 3.06 1.81 -11.67
C GLU A 221 1.59 2.17 -11.44
N LYS A 222 0.66 1.44 -12.07
CA LYS A 222 -0.78 1.63 -11.82
C LYS A 222 -1.24 1.21 -10.42
N ASN A 223 -0.50 0.34 -9.75
CA ASN A 223 -0.73 -0.03 -8.36
C ASN A 223 0.04 0.83 -7.37
N LYS A 224 0.97 1.65 -7.87
CA LYS A 224 1.83 2.48 -7.04
C LYS A 224 0.98 3.56 -6.40
N MET A 225 0.98 3.54 -5.08
CA MET A 225 0.36 4.57 -4.29
C MET A 225 1.44 5.61 -4.01
N GLU A 226 1.36 6.78 -4.65
CA GLU A 226 2.27 7.89 -4.39
C GLU A 226 1.58 9.00 -3.60
N PHE A 227 2.37 9.72 -2.80
CA PHE A 227 1.88 10.94 -2.19
C PHE A 227 1.85 12.07 -3.23
N SER A 228 0.65 12.58 -3.50
CA SER A 228 0.47 13.85 -4.20
C SER A 228 1.16 15.00 -3.43
N ILE A 229 1.37 16.12 -4.11
CA ILE A 229 1.94 17.31 -3.47
C ILE A 229 1.06 17.81 -2.31
N VAL A 230 -0.26 17.70 -2.45
CA VAL A 230 -1.25 18.05 -1.41
C VAL A 230 -1.08 17.15 -0.19
N ASN A 231 -0.92 15.84 -0.39
CA ASN A 231 -0.66 14.90 0.71
C ASN A 231 0.62 15.30 1.47
N LYS A 232 1.73 15.52 0.75
CA LYS A 232 3.01 15.90 1.37
C LYS A 232 2.90 17.20 2.16
N MET A 233 2.19 18.20 1.63
CA MET A 233 1.96 19.47 2.31
C MET A 233 1.16 19.27 3.62
N LEU A 234 -0.02 18.64 3.55
CA LEU A 234 -0.88 18.42 4.71
C LEU A 234 -0.19 17.57 5.79
N MET A 235 0.53 16.53 5.38
CA MET A 235 1.27 15.66 6.29
C MET A 235 2.45 16.38 6.93
N SER A 236 3.16 17.24 6.19
CA SER A 236 4.23 18.06 6.75
C SER A 236 3.68 19.08 7.74
N CYS A 237 2.56 19.73 7.44
CA CYS A 237 1.87 20.61 8.39
C CYS A 237 1.43 19.87 9.65
N SER A 238 0.88 18.65 9.52
CA SER A 238 0.54 17.79 10.67
C SER A 238 1.78 17.45 11.51
N ALA A 239 2.90 17.09 10.87
CA ALA A 239 4.13 16.80 11.59
C ALA A 239 4.67 18.04 12.34
N VAL A 240 4.69 19.21 11.67
CA VAL A 240 5.14 20.47 12.27
C VAL A 240 4.25 20.87 13.44
N LEU A 241 2.93 20.69 13.34
CA LEU A 241 2.01 20.90 14.45
C LEU A 241 2.38 20.05 15.67
N PHE A 242 2.68 18.77 15.48
CA PHE A 242 3.02 17.86 16.58
C PHE A 242 4.42 18.13 17.16
N LEU A 243 5.37 18.56 16.34
CA LEU A 243 6.66 19.06 16.81
C LEU A 243 6.52 20.38 17.60
N TYR A 244 5.60 21.25 17.20
CA TYR A 244 5.28 22.46 17.95
C TYR A 244 4.61 22.13 19.30
N ILE A 245 3.71 21.15 19.34
CA ILE A 245 3.12 20.66 20.60
C ILE A 245 4.22 20.08 21.51
N MET A 246 5.14 19.28 20.97
CA MET A 246 6.32 18.81 21.72
C MET A 246 7.13 19.97 22.30
N LEU A 247 7.38 21.02 21.51
CA LEU A 247 8.12 22.20 21.97
C LEU A 247 7.45 22.84 23.20
N LEU A 248 6.13 23.02 23.16
CA LEU A 248 5.36 23.55 24.28
C LEU A 248 5.33 22.62 25.50
N GLU A 249 5.09 21.33 25.29
CA GLU A 249 4.89 20.35 26.37
C GLU A 249 6.21 19.90 27.01
N SER A 250 7.28 19.72 26.24
CA SER A 250 8.57 19.17 26.70
C SER A 250 9.63 20.20 27.04
N PHE A 251 9.68 21.31 26.31
CA PHE A 251 10.77 22.27 26.42
C PHE A 251 10.34 23.59 27.05
N MET A 252 9.10 24.02 26.82
CA MET A 252 8.53 25.27 27.32
C MET A 252 7.34 25.04 28.27
N THR A 253 7.38 23.94 29.02
CA THR A 253 6.23 23.40 29.77
C THR A 253 5.55 24.41 30.69
N ASP A 254 6.29 25.32 31.32
CA ASP A 254 5.78 26.33 32.25
C ASP A 254 5.81 27.76 31.70
N SER A 255 5.79 27.92 30.37
CA SER A 255 5.70 29.22 29.70
C SER A 255 4.27 29.78 29.65
N GLU A 256 4.13 31.10 29.49
CA GLU A 256 2.83 31.75 29.26
C GLU A 256 2.14 31.26 27.97
N SER A 257 2.93 30.91 26.95
CA SER A 257 2.42 30.34 25.70
C SER A 257 1.75 29.00 25.94
N THR A 258 2.41 28.09 26.68
CA THR A 258 1.86 26.79 27.05
C THR A 258 0.61 26.97 27.91
N ALA A 259 0.66 27.82 28.93
CA ALA A 259 -0.50 28.17 29.76
C ALA A 259 -1.72 28.62 28.93
N ARG A 260 -1.51 29.48 27.93
CA ARG A 260 -2.58 29.97 27.04
C ARG A 260 -3.15 28.89 26.12
N VAL A 261 -2.29 28.05 25.54
CA VAL A 261 -2.70 26.99 24.60
C VAL A 261 -3.52 25.91 25.31
N PHE A 262 -3.06 25.49 26.48
CA PHE A 262 -3.67 24.42 27.28
C PHE A 262 -4.70 24.92 28.31
N LYS A 263 -4.92 26.24 28.41
CA LYS A 263 -5.86 26.88 29.35
C LYS A 263 -5.59 26.51 30.82
N MET A 264 -4.32 26.52 31.22
CA MET A 264 -3.86 26.23 32.59
C MET A 264 -3.05 27.40 33.15
N SER A 265 -2.92 27.51 34.48
CA SER A 265 -2.05 28.54 35.05
C SER A 265 -0.57 28.11 34.98
N VAL A 266 0.34 29.08 34.86
CA VAL A 266 1.79 28.83 34.93
C VAL A 266 2.18 28.16 36.25
N ARG A 267 1.47 28.51 37.35
CA ARG A 267 1.67 27.91 38.66
C ARG A 267 1.42 26.40 38.65
N ASP A 268 0.36 25.96 37.98
CA ASP A 268 0.02 24.53 37.89
C ASP A 268 1.09 23.78 37.09
N LEU A 269 1.53 24.36 35.96
CA LEU A 269 2.53 23.78 35.06
C LEU A 269 3.92 23.64 35.70
N ARG A 270 4.23 24.45 36.73
CA ARG A 270 5.44 24.32 37.55
C ARG A 270 5.38 23.16 38.56
N GLY A 271 4.20 22.59 38.78
CA GLY A 271 4.04 21.42 39.65
C GLY A 271 4.84 20.23 39.11
N LYS A 272 5.74 19.67 39.93
CA LYS A 272 6.71 18.63 39.51
C LYS A 272 6.06 17.46 38.74
N ASN A 273 4.93 16.96 39.25
CA ASN A 273 4.24 15.79 38.66
C ASN A 273 3.60 16.15 37.31
N LEU A 274 2.89 17.28 37.23
CA LEU A 274 2.26 17.73 35.98
C LEU A 274 3.30 18.07 34.93
N ASN A 275 4.39 18.75 35.33
CA ASN A 275 5.50 19.08 34.46
C ASN A 275 6.13 17.83 33.84
N THR A 276 6.38 16.80 34.65
CA THR A 276 6.94 15.53 34.17
C THR A 276 5.99 14.82 33.20
N LEU A 277 4.68 14.81 33.49
CA LEU A 277 3.68 14.20 32.61
C LEU A 277 3.60 14.91 31.25
N PHE A 278 3.54 16.25 31.25
CA PHE A 278 3.56 17.05 30.02
C PHE A 278 4.83 16.78 29.22
N LYS A 279 5.99 16.78 29.88
CA LYS A 279 7.26 16.53 29.20
C LYS A 279 7.29 15.19 28.49
N ASN A 280 6.81 14.14 29.15
CA ASN A 280 6.71 12.82 28.53
C ASN A 280 5.73 12.83 27.35
N GLN A 281 4.54 13.41 27.53
CA GLN A 281 3.53 13.50 26.48
C GLN A 281 4.05 14.24 25.23
N GLY A 282 4.78 15.33 25.42
CA GLY A 282 5.39 16.08 24.33
C GLY A 282 6.40 15.26 23.54
N ILE A 283 7.24 14.44 24.19
CA ILE A 283 8.19 13.57 23.48
C ILE A 283 7.46 12.56 22.58
N TYR A 284 6.38 11.94 23.06
CA TYR A 284 5.56 11.05 22.23
C TYR A 284 4.98 11.78 21.01
N ASN A 285 4.45 12.99 21.20
CA ASN A 285 3.95 13.82 20.10
C ASN A 285 5.04 14.14 19.07
N GLY A 286 6.25 14.48 19.54
CA GLY A 286 7.39 14.74 18.67
C GLY A 286 7.81 13.52 17.85
N LEU A 287 7.88 12.34 18.49
CA LEU A 287 8.19 11.09 17.80
C LEU A 287 7.14 10.74 16.74
N LEU A 288 5.85 10.98 16.99
CA LEU A 288 4.81 10.83 15.97
C LEU A 288 5.03 11.78 14.80
N GLY A 289 5.40 13.04 15.05
CA GLY A 289 5.75 14.02 14.01
C GLY A 289 6.93 13.56 13.15
N ILE A 290 8.01 13.08 13.77
CA ILE A 290 9.19 12.56 13.06
C ILE A 290 8.84 11.30 12.26
N ALA A 291 8.09 10.36 12.83
CA ALA A 291 7.66 9.15 12.15
C ALA A 291 6.79 9.46 10.93
N LEU A 292 5.93 10.49 11.00
CA LEU A 292 5.14 10.96 9.88
C LEU A 292 6.03 11.52 8.75
N LEU A 293 7.03 12.35 9.09
CA LEU A 293 7.99 12.85 8.09
C LEU A 293 8.77 11.72 7.43
N TYR A 294 9.24 10.75 8.21
CA TYR A 294 9.90 9.55 7.68
C TYR A 294 8.99 8.77 6.72
N GLY A 295 7.74 8.52 7.12
CA GLY A 295 6.74 7.88 6.27
C GLY A 295 6.46 8.66 4.98
N THR A 296 6.50 9.98 5.04
CA THR A 296 6.24 10.88 3.88
C THR A 296 7.40 10.90 2.88
N TYR A 297 8.64 11.02 3.37
CA TYR A 297 9.79 11.43 2.53
C TYR A 297 10.82 10.34 2.26
N ARG A 298 10.69 9.13 2.83
CA ARG A 298 11.56 8.01 2.43
C ARG A 298 11.37 7.67 0.94
N PRO A 299 12.38 7.11 0.24
CA PRO A 299 12.21 6.63 -1.13
C PRO A 299 11.00 5.68 -1.26
N GLY A 300 10.11 5.99 -2.19
CA GLY A 300 8.84 5.28 -2.42
C GLY A 300 7.70 5.64 -1.47
N GLY A 301 7.95 6.44 -0.42
CA GLY A 301 6.97 6.72 0.64
C GLY A 301 6.56 5.47 1.42
N ASN A 302 5.93 5.66 2.58
CA ASN A 302 5.24 4.60 3.29
C ASN A 302 3.87 5.11 3.73
N ILE A 303 2.87 4.89 2.88
CA ILE A 303 1.52 5.37 3.11
C ILE A 303 0.84 4.60 4.24
N GLU A 304 1.09 3.29 4.38
CA GLU A 304 0.51 2.53 5.49
C GLU A 304 0.98 3.07 6.84
N LEU A 305 2.28 3.31 7.00
CA LEU A 305 2.84 3.95 8.19
C LEU A 305 2.21 5.33 8.40
N SER A 306 2.07 6.10 7.33
CA SER A 306 1.49 7.45 7.40
C SER A 306 0.03 7.44 7.83
N VAL A 307 -0.79 6.53 7.30
CA VAL A 307 -2.18 6.33 7.70
C VAL A 307 -2.26 5.91 9.17
N VAL A 308 -1.37 5.01 9.62
CA VAL A 308 -1.26 4.61 11.02
C VAL A 308 -0.97 5.81 11.92
N ILE A 309 0.09 6.56 11.62
CA ILE A 309 0.50 7.71 12.45
C ILE A 309 -0.59 8.79 12.49
N LEU A 310 -1.14 9.16 11.34
CA LEU A 310 -2.21 10.16 11.28
C LEU A 310 -3.49 9.70 12.00
N SER A 311 -3.83 8.40 11.92
CA SER A 311 -4.96 7.83 12.66
C SER A 311 -4.72 7.89 14.16
N MET A 312 -3.51 7.59 14.64
CA MET A 312 -3.15 7.74 16.06
C MET A 312 -3.27 9.20 16.50
N MET A 313 -2.69 10.14 15.75
CA MET A 313 -2.77 11.57 16.02
C MET A 313 -4.23 12.05 16.13
N PHE A 314 -5.07 11.69 15.16
CA PHE A 314 -6.48 12.07 15.14
C PHE A 314 -7.26 11.45 16.30
N LEU A 315 -7.10 10.16 16.56
CA LEU A 315 -7.86 9.45 17.58
C LEU A 315 -7.47 9.87 19.01
N VAL A 316 -6.19 10.17 19.26
CA VAL A 316 -5.75 10.76 20.53
C VAL A 316 -6.39 12.14 20.73
N ALA A 317 -6.47 12.96 19.68
CA ALA A 317 -7.15 14.26 19.74
C ALA A 317 -8.68 14.12 19.98
N VAL A 318 -9.32 13.11 19.38
CA VAL A 318 -10.72 12.77 19.64
C VAL A 318 -10.92 12.38 21.09
N TYR A 319 -10.10 11.47 21.61
CA TYR A 319 -10.15 11.06 23.01
C TYR A 319 -9.93 12.24 23.96
N GLY A 320 -8.93 13.08 23.69
CA GLY A 320 -8.66 14.31 24.45
C GLY A 320 -9.83 15.30 24.40
N GLY A 321 -10.48 15.45 23.25
CA GLY A 321 -11.64 16.33 23.10
C GLY A 321 -12.91 15.84 23.78
N LEU A 322 -13.09 14.52 23.88
CA LEU A 322 -14.19 13.91 24.62
C LEU A 322 -13.96 13.91 26.15
N SER A 323 -12.70 13.84 26.59
CA SER A 323 -12.34 13.71 28.01
C SER A 323 -11.96 15.03 28.69
N SER A 324 -11.46 16.03 27.97
CA SER A 324 -10.89 17.26 28.53
C SER A 324 -11.48 18.53 27.91
N ASP A 325 -11.13 18.87 26.67
CA ASP A 325 -11.57 20.10 26.00
C ASP A 325 -11.88 19.84 24.53
N LYS A 326 -13.14 20.06 24.12
CA LYS A 326 -13.62 19.86 22.74
C LYS A 326 -12.77 20.57 21.67
N THR A 327 -12.09 21.66 22.02
CA THR A 327 -11.20 22.39 21.10
C THR A 327 -9.95 21.60 20.70
N ILE A 328 -9.58 20.54 21.45
CA ILE A 328 -8.46 19.64 21.12
C ILE A 328 -8.72 18.94 19.78
N ILE A 329 -9.95 18.53 19.50
CA ILE A 329 -10.31 17.88 18.22
C ILE A 329 -9.93 18.80 17.05
N LEU A 330 -10.25 20.10 17.16
CA LEU A 330 -9.95 21.07 16.10
C LEU A 330 -8.46 21.40 16.05
N LYS A 331 -7.84 21.72 17.19
CA LYS A 331 -6.45 22.23 17.26
C LYS A 331 -5.40 21.15 17.01
N GLN A 332 -5.62 19.93 17.50
CA GLN A 332 -4.66 18.82 17.38
C GLN A 332 -5.11 17.80 16.33
N GLY A 333 -6.42 17.54 16.23
CA GLY A 333 -6.97 16.52 15.33
C GLY A 333 -7.30 17.02 13.92
N GLY A 334 -7.49 18.33 13.72
CA GLY A 334 -7.96 18.90 12.45
C GLY A 334 -7.03 18.62 11.27
N LEU A 335 -5.74 18.97 11.40
CA LEU A 335 -4.75 18.73 10.34
C LEU A 335 -4.50 17.23 10.07
N PRO A 336 -4.34 16.37 11.10
CA PRO A 336 -4.25 14.92 10.89
C PRO A 336 -5.48 14.34 10.20
N PHE A 337 -6.69 14.79 10.54
CA PHE A 337 -7.92 14.38 9.89
C PHE A 337 -7.95 14.77 8.41
N LEU A 338 -7.62 16.02 8.09
CA LEU A 338 -7.55 16.48 6.69
C LEU A 338 -6.50 15.70 5.89
N SER A 339 -5.37 15.40 6.52
CA SER A 339 -4.30 14.57 5.93
C SER A 339 -4.77 13.14 5.68
N LEU A 340 -5.54 12.53 6.59
CA LEU A 340 -6.15 11.23 6.36
C LEU A 340 -7.11 11.30 5.17
N VAL A 341 -8.07 12.24 5.20
CA VAL A 341 -9.06 12.38 4.13
C VAL A 341 -8.39 12.55 2.77
N SER A 342 -7.30 13.33 2.67
CA SER A 342 -6.60 13.52 1.41
C SER A 342 -5.97 12.23 0.87
N LEU A 343 -5.50 11.33 1.73
CA LEU A 343 -4.98 10.00 1.33
C LEU A 343 -6.07 9.07 0.79
N PHE A 344 -7.30 9.17 1.29
CA PHE A 344 -8.43 8.35 0.82
C PHE A 344 -9.02 8.85 -0.51
N LEU A 345 -8.88 10.15 -0.81
CA LEU A 345 -9.49 10.79 -1.98
C LEU A 345 -8.75 10.56 -3.31
N ARG A 346 -7.53 10.00 -3.30
CA ARG A 346 -6.72 9.66 -4.50
C ARG A 346 -6.76 10.75 -5.58
N TRP A 347 -6.19 11.91 -5.25
CA TRP A 347 -5.98 13.02 -6.18
C TRP A 347 -4.88 12.76 -7.20
#